data_AF-A0A8T3M8J5-F1
#
_entry.id   AF-A0A8T3M8J5-F1
#
_cell.length_a   1.000
_cell.length_b   1.000
_cell.length_c   1.000
_cell.angle_alpha   90.00
_cell.angle_beta   90.00
_cell.angle_gamma   90.00
#
_symmetry.space_group_name_H-M   'P 1'
#
loop_
_entity.id
_entity.type
_entity.pdbx_description
1 polymer ?
#
loop_
_entity_poly.entity_id
_entity_poly.type
_entity_poly.pdbx_seq_one_letter_code
_entity_poly.pdbx_strand_id
1 'polypeptide(L)'
;MAQQTQVSRVGDRWTSFLARFPTVAVLAAASPADVLREWRGLGYNRRALNLWRAARVIVERHDGRVPSVLTALEALPGVGPYTARAVAALAFGQPVGAVDTNVRRVLGRIVAGASGMPARDLQVLADGAVPADRPADWTHALMDLGATICRPSRPDCAACPVRVRCRYAGEHTEHPASQVPLRQAARLRRSGDRPAAPRFPSTSRWLRGRLLDRLRDGHGDGWLRIEPRIGEHGLAAIEVALAALVADGLVEQDPDDPVRCRLPIG
;
A
#
# COMPACT_ATOMS: atom_id res chain seq x y z
N MET A 1 6.03 1.13 2.54
CA MET A 1 6.16 0.08 1.50
C MET A 1 5.08 -0.99 1.56
N ALA A 2 4.68 -1.49 2.75
CA ALA A 2 3.74 -2.61 2.91
C ALA A 2 2.27 -2.37 2.50
N GLN A 3 1.89 -1.15 2.10
CA GLN A 3 0.56 -0.92 1.52
C GLN A 3 0.45 -1.68 0.18
N GLN A 4 -0.50 -2.60 0.03
CA GLN A 4 -0.75 -3.32 -1.25
C GLN A 4 0.47 -4.10 -1.81
N THR A 5 1.51 -4.33 -1.01
CA THR A 5 2.69 -5.13 -1.35
C THR A 5 2.90 -6.13 -0.22
N GLN A 6 3.08 -7.42 -0.55
CA GLN A 6 3.31 -8.47 0.44
C GLN A 6 4.58 -8.19 1.25
N VAL A 7 4.54 -8.45 2.56
CA VAL A 7 5.65 -8.18 3.50
C VAL A 7 6.94 -8.86 3.05
N SER A 8 6.87 -10.11 2.55
CA SER A 8 8.04 -10.83 2.03
C SER A 8 8.75 -10.10 0.89
N ARG A 9 8.01 -9.41 0.01
CA ARG A 9 8.60 -8.59 -1.07
C ARG A 9 9.12 -7.24 -0.58
N VAL A 10 8.61 -6.78 0.57
CA VAL A 10 9.05 -5.51 1.17
C VAL A 10 10.37 -5.69 1.89
N GLY A 11 10.63 -6.83 2.54
CA GLY A 11 11.83 -7.06 3.35
C GLY A 11 13.13 -6.67 2.66
N ASP A 12 13.44 -7.28 1.51
CA ASP A 12 14.69 -7.01 0.78
C ASP A 12 14.80 -5.55 0.32
N ARG A 13 13.68 -4.98 -0.13
CA ARG A 13 13.62 -3.60 -0.61
C ARG A 13 13.72 -2.57 0.50
N TRP A 14 13.18 -2.87 1.66
CA TRP A 14 13.24 -2.01 2.83
C TRP A 14 14.68 -1.80 3.29
N THR A 15 15.45 -2.89 3.39
CA THR A 15 16.86 -2.84 3.80
C THR A 15 17.70 -2.01 2.84
N SER A 16 17.57 -2.25 1.53
CA SER A 16 18.28 -1.47 0.50
C SER A 16 17.89 0.01 0.52
N PHE A 17 16.60 0.31 0.65
CA PHE A 17 16.10 1.68 0.68
C PHE A 17 16.61 2.45 1.90
N LEU A 18 16.62 1.84 3.09
CA LEU A 18 17.16 2.49 4.29
C LEU A 18 18.69 2.63 4.25
N ALA A 19 19.41 1.69 3.64
CA ALA A 19 20.86 1.84 3.45
C ALA A 19 21.18 3.04 2.56
N ARG A 20 20.39 3.26 1.49
CA ARG A 20 20.56 4.39 0.58
C ARG A 20 20.04 5.71 1.15
N PHE A 21 18.90 5.68 1.86
CA PHE A 21 18.24 6.86 2.42
C PHE A 21 18.04 6.70 3.93
N PRO A 22 19.12 6.77 4.73
CA PRO A 22 19.07 6.44 6.16
C PRO A 22 18.33 7.45 7.01
N THR A 23 18.13 8.68 6.53
CA THR A 23 17.41 9.74 7.24
C THR A 23 16.41 10.43 6.32
N VAL A 24 15.41 11.08 6.94
CA VAL A 24 14.44 11.90 6.21
C VAL A 24 15.14 13.00 5.40
N ALA A 25 16.20 13.60 5.94
CA ALA A 25 16.99 14.63 5.25
C ALA A 25 17.69 14.09 4.00
N VAL A 26 18.30 12.90 4.08
CA VAL A 26 18.94 12.26 2.91
C VAL A 26 17.90 11.90 1.85
N LEU A 27 16.72 11.40 2.25
CA LEU A 27 15.64 11.14 1.32
C LEU A 27 15.11 12.42 0.66
N ALA A 28 14.94 13.50 1.42
CA ALA A 28 14.45 14.78 0.93
C ALA A 28 15.41 15.44 -0.08
N ALA A 29 16.72 15.27 0.12
CA ALA A 29 17.76 15.78 -0.77
C ALA A 29 17.99 14.94 -2.03
N ALA A 30 17.48 13.71 -2.08
CA ALA A 30 17.61 12.84 -3.25
C ALA A 30 16.76 13.33 -4.43
N SER A 31 17.17 12.99 -5.66
CA SER A 31 16.34 13.23 -6.85
C SER A 31 15.12 12.28 -6.86
N PRO A 32 13.97 12.70 -7.43
CA PRO A 32 12.84 11.80 -7.64
C PRO A 32 13.22 10.56 -8.46
N ALA A 33 14.12 10.71 -9.45
CA ALA A 33 14.67 9.63 -10.24
C ALA A 33 15.34 8.56 -9.37
N ASP A 34 16.20 8.96 -8.42
CA ASP A 34 16.86 8.03 -7.52
C ASP A 34 15.90 7.28 -6.61
N VAL A 35 14.91 7.98 -6.08
CA VAL A 35 13.84 7.35 -5.27
C VAL A 35 13.05 6.35 -6.13
N LEU A 36 12.74 6.69 -7.38
CA LEU A 36 12.03 5.81 -8.31
C LEU A 36 12.85 4.58 -8.73
N ARG A 37 14.17 4.72 -8.86
CA ARG A 37 15.10 3.61 -9.12
C ARG A 37 15.12 2.64 -7.94
N GLU A 38 15.24 3.16 -6.71
CA GLU A 38 15.23 2.34 -5.50
C GLU A 38 13.88 1.63 -5.27
N TRP A 39 12.78 2.25 -5.72
CA TRP A 39 11.43 1.69 -5.60
C TRP A 39 11.09 0.56 -6.62
N ARG A 40 12.05 0.14 -7.46
CA ARG A 40 11.82 -0.88 -8.49
C ARG A 40 11.20 -2.15 -7.90
N GLY A 41 10.21 -2.73 -8.59
CA GLY A 41 9.59 -4.00 -8.20
C GLY A 41 8.53 -3.94 -7.09
N LEU A 42 8.39 -2.81 -6.37
CA LEU A 42 7.35 -2.65 -5.34
C LEU A 42 5.97 -2.32 -5.92
N GLY A 43 5.92 -1.84 -7.16
CA GLY A 43 4.71 -1.35 -7.81
C GLY A 43 4.15 -0.08 -7.15
N TYR A 44 3.05 0.45 -7.73
CA TYR A 44 2.40 1.68 -7.26
C TYR A 44 3.40 2.83 -7.05
N ASN A 45 4.18 3.14 -8.10
CA ASN A 45 5.35 4.02 -8.02
C ASN A 45 5.05 5.44 -7.52
N ARG A 46 3.80 5.92 -7.65
CA ARG A 46 3.36 7.21 -7.06
C ARG A 46 3.61 7.29 -5.55
N ARG A 47 3.59 6.14 -4.85
CA ARG A 47 3.91 6.09 -3.42
C ARG A 47 5.35 6.48 -3.12
N ALA A 48 6.28 6.19 -4.02
CA ALA A 48 7.68 6.58 -3.89
C ALA A 48 7.81 8.11 -3.94
N LEU A 49 7.16 8.74 -4.93
CA LEU A 49 7.16 10.21 -5.06
C LEU A 49 6.43 10.90 -3.92
N ASN A 50 5.32 10.34 -3.45
CA ASN A 50 4.64 10.90 -2.29
C ASN A 50 5.48 10.79 -1.02
N LEU A 51 6.19 9.67 -0.82
CA LEU A 51 7.11 9.50 0.29
C LEU A 51 8.27 10.52 0.23
N TRP A 52 8.83 10.74 -0.97
CA TRP A 52 9.84 11.78 -1.20
C TRP A 52 9.30 13.19 -0.91
N ARG A 53 8.11 13.54 -1.43
CA ARG A 53 7.45 14.83 -1.15
C ARG A 53 7.16 15.00 0.35
N ALA A 54 6.74 13.94 1.03
CA ALA A 54 6.54 13.97 2.48
C ALA A 54 7.85 14.22 3.22
N ALA A 55 8.95 13.57 2.82
CA ALA A 55 10.26 13.83 3.40
C ALA A 55 10.68 15.30 3.24
N ARG A 56 10.45 15.89 2.06
CA ARG A 56 10.67 17.33 1.83
C ARG A 56 9.83 18.21 2.74
N VAL A 57 8.53 17.97 2.84
CA VAL A 57 7.64 18.71 3.76
C VAL A 57 8.10 18.60 5.22
N ILE A 58 8.58 17.41 5.63
CA ILE A 58 9.12 17.21 6.99
C ILE A 58 10.38 18.05 7.22
N VAL A 59 11.30 18.11 6.26
CA VAL A 59 12.50 18.96 6.37
C VAL A 59 12.12 20.45 6.37
N GLU A 60 11.28 20.87 5.43
CA GLU A 60 10.95 22.28 5.20
C GLU A 60 10.04 22.89 6.27
N ARG A 61 9.13 22.10 6.86
CA ARG A 61 8.06 22.62 7.76
C ARG A 61 8.07 22.03 9.16
N HIS A 62 8.89 21.00 9.40
CA HIS A 62 8.97 20.30 10.68
C HIS A 62 10.41 20.09 11.15
N ASP A 63 11.35 20.89 10.66
CA ASP A 63 12.78 20.88 11.04
C ASP A 63 13.42 19.48 10.95
N GLY A 64 13.02 18.70 9.94
CA GLY A 64 13.53 17.34 9.72
C GLY A 64 12.98 16.30 10.69
N ARG A 65 12.04 16.65 11.58
CA ARG A 65 11.40 15.73 12.53
C ARG A 65 10.02 15.33 12.05
N VAL A 66 9.78 14.03 11.92
CA VAL A 66 8.44 13.52 11.59
C VAL A 66 7.46 13.99 12.68
N PRO A 67 6.35 14.66 12.32
CA PRO A 67 5.39 15.12 13.32
C PRO A 67 4.72 13.94 14.02
N SER A 68 4.44 14.09 15.31
CA SER A 68 3.79 13.03 16.13
C SER A 68 2.27 13.18 16.20
N VAL A 69 1.74 14.36 15.87
CA VAL A 69 0.31 14.67 15.93
C VAL A 69 -0.41 14.11 14.71
N LEU A 70 -1.55 13.45 14.94
CA LEU A 70 -2.29 12.75 13.88
C LEU A 70 -2.67 13.66 12.70
N THR A 71 -3.20 14.86 12.96
CA THR A 71 -3.59 15.81 11.90
C THR A 71 -2.38 16.30 11.10
N ALA A 72 -1.22 16.48 11.74
CA ALA A 72 0.00 16.86 11.05
C ALA A 72 0.57 15.70 10.20
N LEU A 73 0.46 14.46 10.68
CA LEU A 73 0.78 13.27 9.90
C LEU A 73 -0.12 13.13 8.67
N GLU A 74 -1.43 13.32 8.81
CA GLU A 74 -2.40 13.25 7.70
C GLU A 74 -2.20 14.37 6.66
N ALA A 75 -1.62 15.51 7.06
CA ALA A 75 -1.29 16.59 6.15
C ALA A 75 -0.08 16.28 5.24
N LEU A 76 0.70 15.23 5.55
CA LEU A 76 1.86 14.86 4.74
C LEU A 76 1.43 14.23 3.39
N PRO A 77 2.12 14.56 2.28
CA PRO A 77 1.85 13.97 0.97
C PRO A 77 1.76 12.44 0.96
N GLY A 78 0.62 11.90 0.53
CA GLY A 78 0.36 10.46 0.43
C GLY A 78 0.19 9.73 1.74
N VAL A 79 0.10 10.43 2.87
CA VAL A 79 -0.24 9.85 4.17
C VAL A 79 -1.74 9.96 4.38
N GLY A 80 -2.46 8.86 4.14
CA GLY A 80 -3.90 8.77 4.44
C GLY A 80 -4.17 8.40 5.91
N PRO A 81 -5.45 8.41 6.34
CA PRO A 81 -5.83 8.22 7.75
C PRO A 81 -5.26 6.96 8.40
N TYR A 82 -5.26 5.84 7.69
CA TYR A 82 -4.66 4.60 8.18
C TYR A 82 -3.15 4.76 8.45
N THR A 83 -2.41 5.37 7.53
CA THR A 83 -0.95 5.48 7.65
C THR A 83 -0.57 6.46 8.75
N ALA A 84 -1.29 7.57 8.87
CA ALA A 84 -1.09 8.51 9.95
C ALA A 84 -1.31 7.84 11.32
N ARG A 85 -2.42 7.11 11.48
CA ARG A 85 -2.72 6.36 12.73
C ARG A 85 -1.68 5.27 13.01
N ALA A 86 -1.25 4.53 11.99
CA ALA A 86 -0.20 3.53 12.14
C ALA A 86 1.13 4.15 12.59
N VAL A 87 1.57 5.25 11.98
CA VAL A 87 2.79 5.95 12.40
C VAL A 87 2.64 6.52 13.82
N ALA A 88 1.51 7.17 14.11
CA ALA A 88 1.22 7.71 15.44
C ALA A 88 1.28 6.64 16.54
N ALA A 89 0.65 5.49 16.32
CA ALA A 89 0.65 4.40 17.29
C ALA A 89 2.01 3.71 17.42
N LEU A 90 2.64 3.35 16.29
CA LEU A 90 3.85 2.52 16.27
C LEU A 90 5.12 3.31 16.60
N ALA A 91 5.26 4.53 16.08
CA ALA A 91 6.48 5.33 16.24
C ALA A 91 6.41 6.31 17.42
N PHE A 92 5.21 6.79 17.77
CA PHE A 92 5.03 7.85 18.75
C PHE A 92 4.18 7.46 19.97
N GLY A 93 3.76 6.19 20.07
CA GLY A 93 3.01 5.71 21.23
C GLY A 93 1.67 6.40 21.44
N GLN A 94 1.05 6.95 20.38
CA GLN A 94 -0.27 7.57 20.48
C GLN A 94 -1.35 6.47 20.62
N PRO A 95 -2.28 6.56 21.59
CA PRO A 95 -3.32 5.56 21.80
C PRO A 95 -4.46 5.71 20.77
N VAL A 96 -4.14 5.44 19.50
CA VAL A 96 -5.08 5.54 18.37
C VAL A 96 -5.16 4.21 17.61
N GLY A 97 -6.36 3.83 17.18
CA GLY A 97 -6.58 2.58 16.47
C GLY A 97 -6.14 2.66 15.01
N ALA A 98 -5.09 1.94 14.63
CA ALA A 98 -4.66 1.81 13.24
C ALA A 98 -5.41 0.66 12.53
N VAL A 99 -6.52 0.98 11.87
CA VAL A 99 -7.42 -0.04 11.29
C VAL A 99 -7.11 -0.31 9.81
N ASP A 100 -6.33 -1.34 9.54
CA ASP A 100 -6.15 -1.88 8.19
C ASP A 100 -7.23 -2.92 7.85
N THR A 101 -7.09 -3.60 6.71
CA THR A 101 -8.03 -4.67 6.31
C THR A 101 -7.97 -5.92 7.19
N ASN A 102 -6.84 -6.17 7.87
CA ASN A 102 -6.67 -7.28 8.81
C ASN A 102 -7.33 -6.97 10.14
N VAL A 103 -6.97 -5.85 10.75
CA VAL A 103 -7.55 -5.32 11.98
C VAL A 103 -9.06 -5.18 11.84
N ARG A 104 -9.54 -4.65 10.70
CA ARG A 104 -10.98 -4.55 10.42
C ARG A 104 -11.69 -5.89 10.52
N ARG A 105 -11.11 -6.93 9.93
CA ARG A 105 -11.69 -8.28 9.95
C ARG A 105 -11.64 -8.89 11.35
N VAL A 106 -10.53 -8.72 12.05
CA VAL A 106 -10.34 -9.25 13.41
C VAL A 106 -11.34 -8.63 14.38
N LEU A 107 -11.36 -7.30 14.49
CA LEU A 107 -12.27 -6.60 15.40
C LEU A 107 -13.74 -6.82 15.01
N GLY A 108 -14.05 -6.77 13.72
CA GLY A 108 -15.40 -7.01 13.21
C GLY A 108 -15.91 -8.42 13.57
N ARG A 109 -15.07 -9.45 13.45
CA ARG A 109 -15.44 -10.83 13.83
C ARG A 109 -15.58 -11.01 15.34
N ILE A 110 -14.71 -10.40 16.12
CA ILE A 110 -14.76 -10.47 17.59
C ILE A 110 -16.10 -9.91 18.08
N VAL A 111 -16.46 -8.70 17.63
CA VAL A 111 -17.61 -7.96 18.16
C VAL A 111 -18.92 -8.30 17.45
N ALA A 112 -18.91 -8.45 16.12
CA ALA A 112 -20.12 -8.53 15.30
C ALA A 112 -20.29 -9.87 14.56
N GLY A 113 -19.42 -10.86 14.80
CA GLY A 113 -19.58 -12.18 14.19
C GLY A 113 -19.38 -12.18 12.68
N ALA A 114 -20.09 -13.06 11.97
CA ALA A 114 -20.00 -13.18 10.50
C ALA A 114 -20.52 -11.94 9.75
N SER A 115 -21.42 -11.17 10.37
CA SER A 115 -22.04 -9.97 9.77
C SER A 115 -21.04 -8.82 9.59
N GLY A 116 -19.98 -8.78 10.40
CA GLY A 116 -19.03 -7.67 10.41
C GLY A 116 -19.66 -6.36 10.90
N MET A 117 -18.92 -5.25 10.75
CA MET A 117 -19.30 -3.93 11.28
C MET A 117 -19.00 -2.82 10.25
N PRO A 118 -19.80 -1.75 10.20
CA PRO A 118 -19.48 -0.57 9.39
C PRO A 118 -18.13 0.04 9.74
N ALA A 119 -17.45 0.63 8.76
CA ALA A 119 -16.07 1.12 8.93
C ALA A 119 -15.94 2.23 9.98
N ARG A 120 -16.95 3.11 10.09
CA ARG A 120 -16.97 4.21 11.07
C ARG A 120 -17.04 3.67 12.50
N ASP A 121 -17.99 2.78 12.76
CA ASP A 121 -18.22 2.21 14.10
C ASP A 121 -17.02 1.37 14.54
N LEU A 122 -16.39 0.69 13.60
CA LEU A 122 -15.18 -0.07 13.85
C LEU A 122 -13.99 0.82 14.22
N GLN A 123 -13.87 2.01 13.63
CA GLN A 123 -12.81 2.95 14.00
C GLN A 123 -13.01 3.47 15.42
N VAL A 124 -14.25 3.79 15.80
CA VAL A 124 -14.59 4.21 17.17
C VAL A 124 -14.28 3.09 18.16
N LEU A 125 -14.66 1.84 17.84
CA LEU A 125 -14.32 0.67 18.64
C LEU A 125 -12.81 0.51 18.80
N ALA A 126 -12.06 0.63 17.70
CA ALA A 126 -10.61 0.50 17.74
C ALA A 126 -9.97 1.56 18.63
N ASP A 127 -10.37 2.82 18.49
CA ASP A 127 -9.85 3.94 19.29
C ASP A 127 -10.14 3.74 20.79
N GLY A 128 -11.28 3.17 21.16
CA GLY A 128 -11.59 2.84 22.56
C GLY A 128 -10.93 1.57 23.10
N ALA A 129 -10.36 0.73 22.23
CA ALA A 129 -9.77 -0.57 22.61
C ALA A 129 -8.24 -0.54 22.71
N VAL A 130 -7.58 0.53 22.25
CA VAL A 130 -6.12 0.66 22.32
C VAL A 130 -5.70 0.94 23.76
N PRO A 131 -4.83 0.10 24.36
CA PRO A 131 -4.28 0.37 25.68
C PRO A 131 -3.31 1.56 25.63
N ALA A 132 -3.43 2.47 26.59
CA ALA A 132 -2.66 3.72 26.62
C ALA A 132 -1.15 3.50 26.81
N ASP A 133 -0.76 2.42 27.50
CA ASP A 133 0.62 2.08 27.85
C ASP A 133 1.36 1.28 26.77
N ARG A 134 0.63 0.68 25.81
CA ARG A 134 1.20 -0.21 24.79
C ARG A 134 0.44 -0.20 23.44
N PRO A 135 0.21 0.98 22.84
CA PRO A 135 -0.55 1.08 21.59
C PRO A 135 0.15 0.41 20.40
N ALA A 136 1.48 0.40 20.39
CA ALA A 136 2.27 -0.27 19.36
C ALA A 136 2.07 -1.79 19.39
N ASP A 137 2.20 -2.40 20.57
CA ASP A 137 2.01 -3.85 20.75
C ASP A 137 0.61 -4.29 20.38
N TRP A 138 -0.41 -3.52 20.78
CA TRP A 138 -1.79 -3.79 20.41
C TRP A 138 -1.99 -3.76 18.89
N THR A 139 -1.39 -2.76 18.22
CA THR A 139 -1.48 -2.60 16.78
C THR A 139 -0.81 -3.77 16.05
N HIS A 140 0.44 -4.10 16.41
CA HIS A 140 1.16 -5.23 15.83
C HIS A 140 0.43 -6.56 16.10
N ALA A 141 -0.04 -6.80 17.33
CA ALA A 141 -0.73 -8.03 17.69
C ALA A 141 -2.00 -8.24 16.84
N LEU A 142 -2.80 -7.21 16.58
CA LEU A 142 -3.98 -7.34 15.72
C LEU A 142 -3.63 -7.51 14.24
N MET A 143 -2.57 -6.86 13.76
CA MET A 143 -2.07 -7.05 12.40
C MET A 143 -1.61 -8.50 12.20
N ASP A 144 -0.80 -9.03 13.12
CA ASP A 144 -0.26 -10.39 13.09
C ASP A 144 -1.37 -11.43 13.24
N LEU A 145 -2.27 -11.23 14.19
CA LEU A 145 -3.43 -12.10 14.40
C LEU A 145 -4.28 -12.18 13.12
N GLY A 146 -4.52 -11.05 12.46
CA GLY A 146 -5.24 -11.02 11.20
C GLY A 146 -4.48 -11.69 10.06
N ALA A 147 -3.17 -11.50 9.97
CA ALA A 147 -2.34 -12.05 8.91
C ALA A 147 -2.18 -13.56 8.99
N THR A 148 -2.01 -14.12 10.20
CA THR A 148 -1.59 -15.53 10.39
C THR A 148 -2.73 -16.46 10.82
N ILE A 149 -3.62 -16.01 11.72
CA ILE A 149 -4.63 -16.86 12.36
C ILE A 149 -6.03 -16.54 11.84
N CYS A 150 -6.50 -15.30 12.04
CA CYS A 150 -7.82 -14.82 11.66
C CYS A 150 -7.83 -14.45 10.17
N ARG A 151 -7.52 -15.41 9.30
CA ARG A 151 -7.39 -15.23 7.84
C ARG A 151 -8.75 -14.98 7.18
N PRO A 152 -8.80 -14.35 5.99
CA PRO A 152 -10.05 -14.10 5.27
C PRO A 152 -10.87 -15.38 5.02
N SER A 153 -10.20 -16.48 4.71
CA SER A 153 -10.79 -17.81 4.50
C SER A 153 -10.13 -18.82 5.42
N ARG A 154 -10.91 -19.77 5.96
CA ARG A 154 -10.44 -20.83 6.86
C ARG A 154 -9.56 -20.27 8.00
N PRO A 155 -10.10 -19.34 8.82
CA PRO A 155 -9.37 -18.85 9.99
C PRO A 155 -9.11 -20.01 10.96
N ASP A 156 -7.96 -19.98 11.62
CA ASP A 156 -7.61 -20.97 12.64
C ASP A 156 -8.19 -20.53 13.99
N CYS A 157 -9.50 -20.68 14.15
CA CYS A 157 -10.17 -20.27 15.38
C CYS A 157 -9.72 -21.08 16.60
N ALA A 158 -9.21 -22.31 16.41
CA ALA A 158 -8.73 -23.16 17.49
C ALA A 158 -7.44 -22.61 18.12
N ALA A 159 -6.51 -22.13 17.28
CA ALA A 159 -5.27 -21.49 17.73
C ALA A 159 -5.44 -20.01 18.12
N CYS A 160 -6.65 -19.44 18.03
CA CYS A 160 -6.86 -18.02 18.23
C CYS A 160 -6.89 -17.62 19.72
N PRO A 161 -5.99 -16.71 20.19
CA PRO A 161 -5.89 -16.35 21.62
C PRO A 161 -7.13 -15.63 22.16
N VAL A 162 -7.94 -15.03 21.28
CA VAL A 162 -9.17 -14.31 21.65
C VAL A 162 -10.43 -15.13 21.38
N ARG A 163 -10.31 -16.42 21.06
CA ARG A 163 -11.42 -17.33 20.71
C ARG A 163 -12.59 -17.24 21.69
N VAL A 164 -12.30 -17.30 22.99
CA VAL A 164 -13.31 -17.35 24.05
C VAL A 164 -14.17 -16.08 24.16
N ARG A 165 -13.71 -14.95 23.60
CA ARG A 165 -14.44 -13.67 23.56
C ARG A 165 -14.90 -13.30 22.14
N CYS A 166 -14.76 -14.20 21.17
CA CYS A 166 -15.01 -13.92 19.77
C CYS A 166 -16.38 -14.44 19.35
N ARG A 167 -17.31 -13.53 19.01
CA ARG A 167 -18.67 -13.90 18.55
C ARG A 167 -18.62 -14.82 17.33
N TYR A 168 -17.76 -14.50 16.36
CA TYR A 168 -17.58 -15.33 15.17
C TYR A 168 -17.15 -16.77 15.51
N ALA A 169 -16.28 -16.94 16.51
CA ALA A 169 -15.85 -18.29 16.90
C ALA A 169 -16.99 -19.11 17.53
N GLY A 170 -17.86 -18.48 18.33
CA GLY A 170 -19.06 -19.12 18.88
C GLY A 170 -20.05 -19.56 17.80
N GLU A 171 -20.36 -18.67 16.86
CA GLU A 171 -21.20 -18.99 15.69
C GLU A 171 -20.62 -20.16 14.87
N HIS A 172 -19.30 -20.18 14.69
CA HIS A 172 -18.60 -21.21 13.92
C HIS A 172 -18.56 -22.58 14.61
N THR A 173 -18.62 -22.65 15.94
CA THR A 173 -18.71 -23.93 16.66
C THR A 173 -20.11 -24.53 16.62
N GLU A 174 -21.15 -23.69 16.55
CA GLU A 174 -22.54 -24.16 16.54
C GLU A 174 -23.01 -24.63 15.15
N HIS A 175 -22.41 -24.11 14.08
CA HIS A 175 -22.81 -24.44 12.70
C HIS A 175 -21.61 -24.67 11.76
N PRO A 176 -20.94 -25.84 11.82
CA PRO A 176 -19.77 -26.15 10.97
C PRO A 176 -20.06 -26.16 9.45
N ALA A 177 -21.33 -26.38 9.07
CA ALA A 177 -21.75 -26.69 7.70
C ALA A 177 -22.22 -25.50 6.84
N SER A 178 -22.37 -24.28 7.37
CA SER A 178 -22.80 -23.11 6.59
C SER A 178 -21.63 -22.43 5.86
N GLN A 179 -20.77 -23.22 5.22
CA GLN A 179 -19.72 -22.69 4.36
C GLN A 179 -20.25 -22.44 2.96
N VAL A 180 -21.04 -21.39 2.79
CA VAL A 180 -20.95 -20.61 1.56
C VAL A 180 -20.10 -19.40 1.92
N PRO A 181 -18.81 -19.37 1.55
CA PRO A 181 -18.01 -18.17 1.71
C PRO A 181 -18.78 -17.00 1.10
N LEU A 182 -18.87 -15.85 1.77
CA LEU A 182 -19.42 -14.61 1.18
C LEU A 182 -18.79 -14.30 -0.20
N ARG A 183 -17.56 -14.79 -0.45
CA ARG A 183 -16.90 -14.76 -1.76
C ARG A 183 -17.47 -15.74 -2.79
N GLN A 184 -18.00 -16.89 -2.40
CA GLN A 184 -18.66 -17.84 -3.29
C GLN A 184 -20.06 -17.34 -3.66
N ALA A 185 -20.82 -16.76 -2.72
CA ALA A 185 -22.06 -16.05 -3.02
C ALA A 185 -21.83 -14.83 -3.95
N ALA A 186 -20.75 -14.06 -3.72
CA ALA A 186 -20.36 -12.95 -4.61
C ALA A 186 -19.77 -13.39 -5.96
N ARG A 187 -19.18 -14.59 -6.06
CA ARG A 187 -18.73 -15.19 -7.33
C ARG A 187 -19.90 -15.77 -8.13
N LEU A 188 -20.83 -16.46 -7.47
CA LEU A 188 -22.04 -17.01 -8.06
C LEU A 188 -23.01 -15.91 -8.54
N ARG A 189 -23.00 -14.74 -7.90
CA ARG A 189 -23.72 -13.54 -8.39
C ARG A 189 -23.00 -12.79 -9.52
N ARG A 190 -21.72 -13.12 -9.80
CA ARG A 190 -20.87 -12.47 -10.81
C ARG A 190 -20.58 -13.34 -12.03
N SER A 191 -21.08 -14.56 -12.08
CA SER A 191 -21.03 -15.47 -13.23
C SER A 191 -22.11 -15.11 -14.27
N GLY A 192 -22.21 -13.82 -14.61
CA GLY A 192 -22.71 -13.39 -15.90
C GLY A 192 -21.51 -13.25 -16.83
N ASP A 193 -21.70 -13.60 -18.09
CA ASP A 193 -20.73 -13.65 -19.19
C ASP A 193 -19.69 -12.51 -19.14
N ARG A 194 -18.57 -12.75 -18.44
CA ARG A 194 -17.53 -11.75 -18.23
C ARG A 194 -16.38 -12.14 -19.14
N PRO A 195 -15.99 -11.27 -20.08
CA PRO A 195 -14.89 -11.59 -20.99
C PRO A 195 -13.66 -12.00 -20.19
N ALA A 196 -12.94 -13.00 -20.68
CA ALA A 196 -11.74 -13.52 -20.05
C ALA A 196 -10.79 -12.35 -19.72
N ALA A 197 -10.26 -12.36 -18.49
CA ALA A 197 -9.32 -11.32 -18.09
C ALA A 197 -8.13 -11.31 -19.06
N PRO A 198 -7.69 -10.14 -19.54
CA PRO A 198 -6.58 -10.06 -20.49
C PRO A 198 -5.31 -10.66 -19.88
N ARG A 199 -4.48 -11.28 -20.74
CA ARG A 199 -3.15 -11.77 -20.35
C ARG A 199 -2.34 -10.61 -19.77
N PHE A 200 -1.61 -10.84 -18.68
CA PHE A 200 -0.88 -9.76 -18.01
C PHE A 200 0.02 -8.92 -18.95
N PRO A 201 0.77 -9.50 -19.89
CA PRO A 201 1.58 -8.75 -20.86
C PRO A 201 0.79 -7.78 -21.75
N SER A 202 -0.50 -8.03 -22.01
CA SER A 202 -1.35 -7.16 -22.83
C SER A 202 -2.01 -6.02 -22.04
N THR A 203 -1.69 -5.87 -20.74
CA THR A 203 -2.30 -4.83 -19.90
C THR A 203 -1.52 -3.52 -19.91
N SER A 204 -2.22 -2.38 -19.79
CA SER A 204 -1.61 -1.06 -19.57
C SER A 204 -0.71 -1.04 -18.32
N ARG A 205 -1.08 -1.78 -17.27
CA ARG A 205 -0.26 -1.93 -16.06
C ARG A 205 1.12 -2.53 -16.37
N TRP A 206 1.16 -3.58 -17.20
CA TRP A 206 2.42 -4.19 -17.61
C TRP A 206 3.26 -3.21 -18.44
N LEU A 207 2.64 -2.55 -19.43
CA LEU A 207 3.32 -1.60 -20.30
C LEU A 207 3.96 -0.44 -19.50
N ARG A 208 3.20 0.18 -18.59
CA ARG A 208 3.70 1.25 -17.72
C ARG A 208 4.87 0.80 -16.84
N GLY A 209 4.83 -0.45 -16.36
CA GLY A 209 5.94 -1.06 -15.62
C GLY A 209 7.20 -1.17 -16.48
N ARG A 210 7.07 -1.69 -17.70
CA ARG A 210 8.19 -1.84 -18.64
C ARG A 210 8.79 -0.52 -19.10
N LEU A 211 7.97 0.51 -19.29
CA LEU A 211 8.45 1.86 -19.58
C LEU A 211 9.30 2.40 -18.44
N LEU A 212 8.81 2.30 -17.20
CA LEU A 212 9.58 2.74 -16.04
C LEU A 212 10.86 1.93 -15.84
N ASP A 213 10.84 0.61 -16.07
CA ASP A 213 12.05 -0.20 -15.95
C ASP A 213 13.13 0.23 -16.95
N ARG A 214 12.76 0.49 -18.22
CA ARG A 214 13.70 1.06 -19.20
C ARG A 214 14.28 2.40 -18.74
N LEU A 215 13.43 3.30 -18.26
CA LEU A 215 13.87 4.63 -17.80
C LEU A 215 14.77 4.54 -16.56
N ARG A 216 14.58 3.53 -15.70
CA ARG A 216 15.45 3.26 -14.55
C ARG A 216 16.79 2.65 -14.95
N ASP A 217 16.82 1.86 -16.02
CA ASP A 217 18.03 1.25 -16.57
C ASP A 217 18.88 2.29 -17.32
N GLY A 218 18.26 3.39 -17.79
CA GLY A 218 18.97 4.54 -18.32
C GLY A 218 19.92 5.17 -17.30
N HIS A 219 21.17 5.35 -17.71
CA HIS A 219 22.19 6.03 -16.89
C HIS A 219 22.12 7.55 -17.08
N GLY A 220 22.13 8.29 -15.96
CA GLY A 220 22.12 9.75 -15.95
C GLY A 220 20.72 10.38 -16.06
N ASP A 221 20.72 11.69 -16.31
CA ASP A 221 19.51 12.55 -16.36
C ASP A 221 19.10 12.94 -17.79
N GLY A 222 19.67 12.22 -18.77
CA GLY A 222 19.43 12.43 -20.19
C GLY A 222 18.11 11.85 -20.69
N TRP A 223 17.67 12.35 -21.84
CA TRP A 223 16.49 11.89 -22.54
C TRP A 223 16.71 10.53 -23.21
N LEU A 224 15.93 9.51 -22.84
CA LEU A 224 15.92 8.18 -23.45
C LEU A 224 14.83 8.09 -24.53
N ARG A 225 15.19 7.64 -25.73
CA ARG A 225 14.21 7.36 -26.80
C ARG A 225 13.47 6.06 -26.51
N ILE A 226 12.14 6.11 -26.49
CA ILE A 226 11.27 4.94 -26.32
C ILE A 226 11.02 4.28 -27.68
N GLU A 227 11.17 2.95 -27.74
CA GLU A 227 10.94 2.19 -28.97
C GLU A 227 9.45 2.19 -29.34
N PRO A 228 9.08 2.22 -30.64
CA PRO A 228 7.69 2.32 -31.09
C PRO A 228 6.86 1.04 -30.84
N ARG A 229 7.48 0.00 -30.26
CA ARG A 229 6.82 -1.26 -29.89
C ARG A 229 7.46 -1.87 -28.63
N ILE A 230 6.62 -2.28 -27.67
CA ILE A 230 7.05 -2.94 -26.45
C ILE A 230 6.16 -4.16 -26.21
N GLY A 231 6.69 -5.36 -26.46
CA GLY A 231 5.88 -6.59 -26.45
C GLY A 231 4.76 -6.51 -27.47
N GLU A 232 3.52 -6.70 -27.02
CA GLU A 232 2.31 -6.65 -27.85
C GLU A 232 1.79 -5.21 -28.08
N HIS A 233 2.41 -4.20 -27.45
CA HIS A 233 1.94 -2.81 -27.47
C HIS A 233 2.64 -2.00 -28.56
N GLY A 234 1.86 -1.39 -29.46
CA GLY A 234 2.35 -0.43 -30.45
C GLY A 234 2.38 1.02 -29.94
N LEU A 235 2.78 1.93 -30.83
CA LEU A 235 3.04 3.34 -30.52
C LEU A 235 1.88 4.05 -29.81
N ALA A 236 0.64 3.93 -30.31
CA ALA A 236 -0.52 4.59 -29.69
C ALA A 236 -0.74 4.16 -28.22
N ALA A 237 -0.55 2.87 -27.90
CA ALA A 237 -0.67 2.39 -26.52
C ALA A 237 0.47 2.91 -25.63
N ILE A 238 1.66 3.07 -26.21
CA ILE A 238 2.84 3.65 -25.54
C ILE A 238 2.61 5.12 -25.23
N GLU A 239 2.13 5.92 -26.18
CA GLU A 239 1.83 7.34 -26.00
C GLU A 239 0.81 7.56 -24.88
N VAL A 240 -0.28 6.79 -24.87
CA VAL A 240 -1.28 6.83 -23.79
C VAL A 240 -0.67 6.46 -22.44
N ALA A 241 0.19 5.44 -22.40
CA ALA A 241 0.86 5.02 -21.18
C ALA A 241 1.86 6.06 -20.67
N LEU A 242 2.61 6.71 -21.57
CA LEU A 242 3.54 7.79 -21.25
C LEU A 242 2.80 9.02 -20.74
N ALA A 243 1.76 9.48 -21.42
CA ALA A 243 0.94 10.61 -20.97
C ALA A 243 0.39 10.38 -19.56
N ALA A 244 -0.06 9.15 -19.26
CA ALA A 244 -0.54 8.79 -17.93
C ALA A 244 0.58 8.68 -16.89
N LEU A 245 1.83 8.38 -17.28
CA LEU A 245 3.00 8.42 -16.40
C LEU A 245 3.45 9.86 -16.13
N VAL A 246 3.40 10.73 -17.13
CA VAL A 246 3.67 12.17 -17.02
C VAL A 246 2.65 12.84 -16.11
N ALA A 247 1.36 12.58 -16.30
CA ALA A 247 0.30 13.09 -15.42
C ALA A 247 0.46 12.64 -13.96
N ASP A 248 1.03 11.46 -13.73
CA ASP A 248 1.35 10.96 -12.39
C ASP A 248 2.68 11.53 -11.82
N GLY A 249 3.41 12.31 -12.62
CA GLY A 249 4.73 12.88 -12.30
C GLY A 249 5.84 11.83 -12.25
N LEU A 250 5.64 10.65 -12.86
CA LEU A 250 6.60 9.53 -12.83
C LEU A 250 7.61 9.59 -13.97
N VAL A 251 7.35 10.40 -14.99
CA VAL A 251 8.15 10.54 -16.21
C VAL A 251 8.08 12.00 -16.64
N GLU A 252 9.18 12.52 -17.17
CA GLU A 252 9.22 13.77 -17.93
C GLU A 252 9.34 13.44 -19.42
N GLN A 253 8.72 14.24 -20.28
CA GLN A 253 8.81 14.15 -21.73
C GLN A 253 9.63 15.31 -22.29
N ASP A 254 10.44 15.01 -23.31
CA ASP A 254 11.22 16.01 -24.03
C ASP A 254 10.24 16.94 -24.77
N PRO A 255 10.29 18.27 -24.54
CA PRO A 255 9.40 19.22 -25.21
C PRO A 255 9.51 19.17 -26.74
N ASP A 256 10.68 18.77 -27.26
CA ASP A 256 10.98 18.77 -28.69
C ASP A 256 10.76 17.38 -29.34
N ASP A 257 10.66 16.30 -28.55
CA ASP A 257 10.44 14.94 -29.03
C ASP A 257 9.61 14.10 -28.04
N PRO A 258 8.29 13.93 -28.24
CA PRO A 258 7.40 13.29 -27.26
C PRO A 258 7.69 11.80 -27.03
N VAL A 259 8.49 11.14 -27.89
CA VAL A 259 8.94 9.76 -27.67
C VAL A 259 10.27 9.67 -26.92
N ARG A 260 10.87 10.82 -26.57
CA ARG A 260 12.01 10.91 -25.66
C ARG A 260 11.53 11.25 -24.25
N CYS A 261 11.96 10.46 -23.28
CA CYS A 261 11.48 10.53 -21.91
C CYS A 261 12.62 10.33 -20.92
N ARG A 262 12.46 10.81 -19.68
CA ARG A 262 13.37 10.52 -18.58
C ARG A 262 12.62 10.36 -17.26
N LEU A 263 13.32 9.89 -16.23
CA LEU A 263 12.80 10.00 -14.85
C LEU A 263 12.89 11.45 -14.37
N PRO A 264 12.00 11.90 -13.44
CA PRO A 264 11.99 13.28 -13.00
C PRO A 264 13.22 13.64 -12.17
N ILE A 265 13.79 14.82 -12.40
CA ILE A 265 15.06 15.24 -11.79
C ILE A 265 14.90 16.10 -10.53
N GLY A 266 13.72 16.71 -10.33
CA GLY A 266 13.38 17.47 -9.11
C GLY A 266 13.17 18.95 -9.35
#